data_AF-A0A6G8DB58-F1
#
_entry.id   AF-A0A6G8DB58-F1
#
_cell.length_a   1.000
_cell.length_b   1.000
_cell.length_c   1.000
_cell.angle_alpha   90.00
_cell.angle_beta   90.00
_cell.angle_gamma   90.00
#
_symmetry.space_group_name_H-M   'P 1'
#
loop_
_entity.id
_entity.type
_entity.pdbx_description
1 polymer ?
#
loop_
_entity_poly.entity_id
_entity_poly.type
_entity_poly.pdbx_seq_one_letter_code
_entity_poly.pdbx_strand_id
1 'polypeptide(L)'
;MHVLRRSLRSHFRAKRAQGKLPLLAALWLLSRKFRVMKKVHECEKMKLVESWIECDEDHCSLYINHVASEADLEENHYLEYAGQTIDNVSIDVLFCPYCGVKLLDEDSGFCPSFSYNDFSRHIK
;
A
#
# COMPACT_ATOMS: atom_id res chain seq x y z
N MET A 1 -29.30 -7.29 74.22
CA MET A 1 -28.70 -8.48 73.56
C MET A 1 -27.22 -8.53 73.85
N HIS A 2 -26.74 -9.74 74.09
CA HIS A 2 -25.53 -10.11 74.81
C HIS A 2 -24.30 -10.23 73.88
N VAL A 3 -23.12 -9.97 74.46
CA VAL A 3 -21.83 -10.70 74.29
C VAL A 3 -20.85 -10.27 73.18
N LEU A 4 -19.83 -9.51 73.65
CA LEU A 4 -18.38 -9.74 73.56
C LEU A 4 -17.84 -10.83 72.60
N ARG A 5 -16.77 -10.49 71.86
CA ARG A 5 -15.44 -11.20 71.79
C ARG A 5 -14.58 -10.54 70.70
N ARG A 6 -13.46 -9.89 71.06
CA ARG A 6 -12.06 -10.42 70.98
C ARG A 6 -11.75 -11.17 69.67
N SER A 7 -10.73 -10.72 68.93
CA SER A 7 -9.37 -11.31 68.98
C SER A 7 -8.66 -11.38 67.61
N LEU A 8 -7.36 -11.07 67.68
CA LEU A 8 -6.21 -11.65 66.95
C LEU A 8 -5.92 -11.26 65.49
N ARG A 9 -4.78 -10.57 65.40
CA ARG A 9 -3.78 -10.64 64.33
C ARG A 9 -3.58 -12.07 63.85
N SER A 10 -3.45 -12.23 62.53
CA SER A 10 -2.51 -13.20 61.96
C SER A 10 -1.86 -12.61 60.72
N HIS A 11 -0.53 -12.59 60.77
CA HIS A 11 0.33 -12.43 59.61
C HIS A 11 0.07 -13.57 58.63
N PHE A 12 -0.12 -13.26 57.35
CA PHE A 12 0.22 -14.19 56.28
C PHE A 12 1.03 -13.46 55.20
N ARG A 13 2.27 -13.93 55.07
CA ARG A 13 3.29 -13.55 54.10
C ARG A 13 3.16 -14.52 52.92
N ALA A 14 2.84 -14.04 51.73
CA ALA A 14 2.99 -14.80 50.47
C ALA A 14 3.35 -13.81 49.34
N LYS A 15 4.64 -13.64 49.08
CA LYS A 15 5.42 -14.25 48.00
C LYS A 15 5.25 -13.53 46.66
N ARG A 16 6.35 -12.86 46.25
CA ARG A 16 6.64 -12.41 44.87
C ARG A 16 6.30 -13.53 43.88
N ALA A 17 5.41 -13.25 42.94
CA ALA A 17 5.32 -13.98 41.69
C ALA A 17 6.05 -13.14 40.63
N GLN A 18 7.28 -13.54 40.34
CA GLN A 18 7.96 -13.18 39.10
C GLN A 18 7.18 -13.84 37.96
N GLY A 19 6.26 -13.09 37.35
CA GLY A 19 5.58 -13.49 36.13
C GLY A 19 6.50 -13.26 34.94
N LYS A 20 7.17 -14.33 34.51
CA LYS A 20 7.84 -14.41 33.21
C LYS A 20 6.80 -14.05 32.13
N LEU A 21 7.05 -12.99 31.37
CA LEU A 21 6.34 -12.78 30.10
C LEU A 21 6.53 -14.05 29.25
N PRO A 22 5.46 -14.69 28.75
CA PRO A 22 5.61 -15.85 27.88
C PRO A 22 6.27 -15.40 26.58
N LEU A 23 7.36 -16.08 26.19
CA LEU A 23 8.05 -15.94 24.91
C LEU A 23 7.11 -16.04 23.68
N LEU A 24 5.90 -16.56 23.88
CA LEU A 24 4.83 -16.61 22.87
C LEU A 24 4.32 -15.22 22.46
N ALA A 25 4.40 -14.20 23.32
CA ALA A 25 4.01 -12.83 22.97
C ALA A 25 5.06 -12.13 22.06
N ALA A 26 6.34 -12.50 22.20
CA ALA A 26 7.42 -11.95 21.39
C ALA A 26 7.43 -12.52 19.96
N LEU A 27 6.92 -13.73 19.77
CA LEU A 27 6.82 -14.38 18.46
C LEU A 27 5.67 -13.85 17.59
N TRP A 28 4.69 -13.13 18.15
CA TRP A 28 3.64 -12.44 17.38
C TRP A 28 4.11 -11.12 16.76
N LEU A 29 5.24 -10.54 17.22
CA LEU A 29 5.78 -9.27 16.73
C LEU A 29 6.74 -9.40 15.53
N LEU A 30 7.02 -10.62 15.07
CA LEU A 30 7.97 -10.89 13.98
C LEU A 30 7.33 -11.47 12.70
N SER A 31 5.99 -11.52 12.60
CA SER A 31 5.30 -11.78 11.33
C SER A 31 5.00 -10.48 10.60
N ARG A 32 6.04 -9.73 10.23
CA ARG A 32 5.93 -8.58 9.33
C ARG A 32 6.95 -8.79 8.22
N LYS A 33 6.47 -8.80 6.97
CA LYS A 33 7.18 -9.06 5.70
C LYS A 33 6.93 -10.45 5.10
N PHE A 34 5.67 -10.78 4.87
CA PHE A 34 5.31 -11.39 3.59
C PHE A 34 4.37 -10.39 2.89
N ARG A 35 4.94 -9.57 2.00
CA ARG A 35 4.21 -8.57 1.22
C ARG A 35 3.46 -9.35 0.14
N VAL A 36 2.20 -9.69 0.38
CA VAL A 36 1.37 -10.37 -0.62
C VAL A 36 0.86 -9.29 -1.57
N MET A 37 1.53 -9.11 -2.71
CA MET A 37 0.99 -8.34 -3.84
C MET A 37 -0.36 -8.96 -4.22
N LYS A 38 -1.45 -8.22 -3.97
CA LYS A 38 -2.81 -8.76 -4.04
C LYS A 38 -3.58 -7.95 -5.10
N LYS A 39 -3.90 -8.67 -6.17
CA LYS A 39 -4.70 -8.26 -7.35
C LYS A 39 -4.01 -7.28 -8.30
N VAL A 40 -3.33 -7.84 -9.29
CA VAL A 40 -3.10 -7.15 -10.56
C VAL A 40 -4.42 -7.15 -11.32
N HIS A 41 -4.98 -5.96 -11.59
CA HIS A 41 -6.14 -5.84 -12.46
C HIS A 41 -5.67 -5.69 -13.91
N GLU A 42 -5.95 -6.70 -14.72
CA GLU A 42 -5.71 -6.64 -16.17
C GLU A 42 -6.99 -6.25 -16.90
N CYS A 43 -6.94 -5.19 -17.70
CA CYS A 43 -8.06 -4.76 -18.54
C CYS A 43 -7.65 -4.75 -20.01
N GLU A 44 -8.41 -5.39 -20.89
CA GLU A 44 -8.07 -5.43 -22.33
C GLU A 44 -8.00 -4.04 -22.95
N LYS A 45 -8.83 -3.09 -22.48
CA LYS A 45 -8.83 -1.71 -22.97
C LYS A 45 -7.55 -0.94 -22.60
N MET A 46 -6.80 -1.38 -21.58
CA MET A 46 -5.46 -0.85 -21.28
C MET A 46 -4.42 -1.24 -22.34
N LYS A 47 -4.72 -2.17 -23.24
CA LYS A 47 -3.80 -2.48 -24.36
C LYS A 47 -3.93 -1.48 -25.50
N LEU A 48 -4.98 -0.66 -25.50
CA LEU A 48 -5.22 0.36 -26.54
C LEU A 48 -4.43 1.64 -26.30
N VAL A 49 -3.97 1.85 -25.07
CA VAL A 49 -3.24 3.01 -24.59
C VAL A 49 -2.20 2.51 -23.61
N GLU A 50 -0.94 2.87 -23.75
CA GLU A 50 0.15 2.41 -22.87
C GLU A 50 -0.14 2.74 -21.40
N SER A 51 -0.83 1.84 -20.69
CA SER A 51 -1.38 2.08 -19.37
C SER A 51 -1.49 0.79 -18.57
N TRP A 52 -1.38 0.90 -17.24
CA TRP A 52 -1.55 -0.21 -16.32
C TRP A 52 -1.99 0.30 -14.95
N ILE A 53 -2.49 -0.62 -14.12
CA ILE A 53 -2.85 -0.33 -12.74
C ILE A 53 -1.95 -1.14 -11.81
N GLU A 54 -1.33 -0.45 -10.86
CA GLU A 54 -0.61 -1.07 -9.75
C GLU A 54 -1.41 -0.90 -8.47
N CYS A 55 -1.60 -1.99 -7.73
CA CYS A 55 -2.33 -1.98 -6.47
C CYS A 55 -1.47 -2.55 -5.35
N ASP A 56 -1.34 -1.77 -4.29
CA ASP A 56 -0.85 -2.16 -2.97
C ASP A 56 -2.05 -2.45 -2.04
N GLU A 57 -1.80 -2.68 -0.73
CA GLU A 57 -2.86 -3.08 0.22
C GLU A 57 -3.98 -2.04 0.35
N ASP A 58 -3.63 -0.75 0.28
CA ASP A 58 -4.55 0.37 0.54
C ASP A 58 -4.59 1.39 -0.61
N HIS A 59 -3.85 1.16 -1.69
CA HIS A 59 -3.65 2.14 -2.76
C HIS A 59 -3.63 1.48 -4.13
N CYS A 60 -4.33 2.07 -5.10
CA CYS A 60 -4.24 1.67 -6.50
C CYS A 60 -3.95 2.92 -7.35
N SER A 61 -2.90 2.83 -8.15
CA SER A 61 -2.47 3.86 -9.09
C SER A 61 -2.68 3.40 -10.52
N LEU A 62 -3.39 4.20 -11.31
CA LEU A 62 -3.42 4.09 -12.76
C LEU A 62 -2.26 4.90 -13.34
N TYR A 63 -1.44 4.25 -14.15
CA TYR A 63 -0.41 4.90 -14.95
C TYR A 63 -0.88 5.01 -16.39
N ILE A 64 -0.76 6.20 -16.97
CA ILE A 64 -1.00 6.46 -18.39
C ILE A 64 0.29 7.05 -18.95
N ASN A 65 0.92 6.35 -19.89
CA ASN A 65 2.15 6.77 -20.53
C ASN A 65 1.87 7.41 -21.87
N HIS A 66 2.63 8.47 -22.15
CA HIS A 66 2.87 8.95 -23.48
C HIS A 66 4.21 8.40 -23.97
N VAL A 67 4.21 7.67 -25.07
CA VAL A 67 5.40 7.03 -25.64
C VAL A 67 5.77 7.65 -26.97
N ALA A 68 7.07 7.73 -27.24
CA ALA A 68 7.63 8.33 -28.43
C ALA A 68 7.24 7.57 -29.70
N SER A 69 6.73 8.30 -30.69
CA SER A 69 6.60 7.85 -32.07
C SER A 69 7.89 8.12 -32.85
N GLU A 70 7.95 7.61 -34.10
CA GLU A 70 9.05 7.96 -35.02
C GLU A 70 9.10 9.45 -35.33
N ALA A 71 7.94 10.13 -35.42
CA ALA A 71 7.89 11.57 -35.64
C ALA A 71 8.48 12.35 -34.46
N ASP A 72 8.25 11.90 -33.23
CA ASP A 72 8.80 12.55 -32.03
C ASP A 72 10.33 12.47 -32.00
N LEU A 73 10.93 11.40 -32.52
CA LEU A 73 12.39 11.25 -32.64
C LEU A 73 12.99 12.24 -33.65
N GLU A 74 12.28 12.53 -34.73
CA GLU A 74 12.71 13.51 -35.73
C GLU A 74 12.72 14.93 -35.16
N GLU A 75 11.77 15.22 -34.26
CA GLU A 75 11.59 16.54 -33.65
C GLU A 75 12.35 16.74 -32.33
N ASN A 76 12.66 15.65 -31.62
CA ASN A 76 13.29 15.68 -30.30
C ASN A 76 14.55 14.79 -30.24
N HIS A 77 15.71 15.44 -30.34
CA HIS A 77 17.03 14.78 -30.28
C HIS A 77 17.40 14.18 -28.91
N TYR A 78 16.60 14.38 -27.86
CA TYR A 78 16.80 13.71 -26.56
C TYR A 78 16.17 12.31 -26.51
N LEU A 79 15.31 11.96 -27.47
CA LEU A 79 14.71 10.63 -27.57
C LEU A 79 15.66 9.70 -28.35
N GLU A 80 15.78 8.47 -27.87
CA GLU A 80 16.72 7.49 -28.42
C GLU A 80 16.01 6.44 -29.29
N TYR A 81 14.78 6.07 -28.94
CA TYR A 81 14.01 5.04 -29.65
C TYR A 81 12.49 5.21 -29.54
N ALA A 82 11.77 4.69 -30.54
CA ALA A 82 10.31 4.69 -30.55
C ALA A 82 9.79 3.73 -29.48
N GLY A 83 8.75 4.13 -28.76
CA GLY A 83 8.26 3.45 -27.57
C GLY A 83 8.91 3.91 -26.27
N GLN A 84 9.93 4.78 -26.30
CA GLN A 84 10.46 5.42 -25.10
C GLN A 84 9.36 6.27 -24.42
N THR A 85 9.21 6.17 -23.10
CA THR A 85 8.28 7.04 -22.36
C THR A 85 8.76 8.49 -22.40
N ILE A 86 7.94 9.38 -22.97
CA ILE A 86 8.16 10.83 -22.98
C ILE A 86 7.73 11.42 -21.65
N ASP A 87 6.53 11.06 -21.21
CA ASP A 87 5.94 11.52 -19.96
C ASP A 87 4.89 10.52 -19.47
N ASN A 88 4.49 10.65 -18.21
CA ASN A 88 3.37 9.88 -17.67
C ASN A 88 2.56 10.66 -16.64
N VAL A 89 1.31 10.22 -16.47
CA VAL A 89 0.45 10.63 -15.36
C VAL A 89 0.16 9.41 -14.51
N SER A 90 0.32 9.52 -13.19
CA SER A 90 -0.19 8.56 -12.23
C SER A 90 -1.44 9.13 -11.56
N ILE A 91 -2.51 8.35 -11.43
CA ILE A 91 -3.78 8.78 -10.84
C ILE A 91 -4.23 7.74 -9.83
N ASP A 92 -4.56 8.18 -8.63
CA ASP A 92 -5.12 7.31 -7.60
C ASP A 92 -6.56 6.94 -7.98
N VAL A 93 -6.86 5.63 -8.03
CA VAL A 93 -8.16 5.13 -8.51
C VAL A 93 -8.75 4.07 -7.57
N LEU A 94 -10.06 4.19 -7.30
CA LEU A 94 -10.84 3.14 -6.62
C LEU A 94 -11.42 2.12 -7.59
N PHE A 95 -11.63 2.53 -8.84
CA PHE A 95 -12.26 1.75 -9.88
C PHE A 95 -11.41 1.81 -11.15
N CYS A 96 -11.37 0.72 -11.90
CA CYS A 96 -10.79 0.74 -13.23
C CYS A 96 -11.65 1.64 -14.13
N PRO A 97 -11.09 2.71 -14.73
CA PRO A 97 -11.87 3.64 -15.57
C PRO A 97 -12.36 3.00 -16.88
N TYR A 98 -11.80 1.85 -17.26
CA TYR A 98 -12.08 1.22 -18.54
C TYR A 98 -13.20 0.17 -18.48
N CYS A 99 -13.27 -0.61 -17.40
CA CYS A 99 -14.23 -1.70 -17.21
C CYS A 99 -15.16 -1.51 -16.01
N GLY A 100 -14.89 -0.52 -15.14
CA GLY A 100 -15.70 -0.24 -13.95
C GLY A 100 -15.49 -1.19 -12.78
N VAL A 101 -14.57 -2.16 -12.87
CA VAL A 101 -14.27 -3.07 -11.76
C VAL A 101 -13.71 -2.29 -10.58
N LYS A 102 -14.27 -2.55 -9.39
CA LYS A 102 -13.78 -2.02 -8.11
C LYS A 102 -12.44 -2.67 -7.75
N LEU A 103 -11.46 -1.85 -7.44
CA LEU A 103 -10.07 -2.24 -7.18
C LEU A 103 -9.78 -2.30 -5.67
N LEU A 104 -10.26 -1.29 -4.93
CA LEU A 104 -10.13 -1.16 -3.48
C LEU A 104 -11.49 -1.04 -2.81
N ASP A 105 -11.56 -1.42 -1.54
CA ASP A 105 -12.71 -1.16 -0.69
C ASP A 105 -12.76 0.31 -0.23
N GLU A 106 -13.95 0.83 0.05
CA GLU A 106 -14.21 2.25 0.33
C GLU A 106 -13.63 2.71 1.67
N ASP A 107 -13.34 1.78 2.58
CA ASP A 107 -12.77 2.05 3.90
C ASP A 107 -11.24 2.28 3.87
N SER A 108 -10.62 2.32 2.69
CA SER A 108 -9.18 2.49 2.49
C SER A 108 -8.64 3.89 2.85
N GLY A 109 -9.51 4.85 3.20
CA GLY A 109 -9.08 6.23 3.42
C GLY A 109 -8.63 6.92 2.12
N PHE A 110 -9.18 6.47 0.98
CA PHE A 110 -8.85 6.96 -0.35
C PHE A 110 -8.99 8.48 -0.47
N CYS A 111 -7.92 9.11 -0.94
CA CYS A 111 -7.89 10.51 -1.29
C CYS A 111 -7.47 10.62 -2.76
N PRO A 112 -8.31 11.17 -3.65
CA PRO A 112 -7.95 11.28 -5.06
C PRO A 112 -6.74 12.19 -5.19
N SER A 113 -5.69 11.68 -5.80
CA SER A 113 -4.48 12.42 -6.09
C SER A 113 -3.93 12.02 -7.47
N PHE A 114 -3.06 12.86 -8.02
CA PHE A 114 -2.36 12.56 -9.25
C PHE A 114 -0.95 13.14 -9.23
N SER A 115 -0.07 12.53 -10.01
CA SER A 115 1.26 13.08 -10.28
C SER A 115 1.52 13.06 -11.79
N TYR A 116 2.35 13.99 -12.26
CA TYR A 116 2.79 14.06 -13.64
C TYR A 116 4.32 14.06 -13.64
N ASN A 117 4.91 13.20 -14.48
CA ASN A 117 6.35 13.10 -14.63
C ASN A 117 6.71 13.32 -16.10
N ASP A 118 7.58 14.31 -16.35
CA ASP A 118 8.09 14.66 -17.68
C ASP A 118 9.54 14.14 -17.82
N PHE A 119 9.75 13.23 -18.77
CA PHE A 119 11.04 12.64 -19.10
C PHE A 119 11.59 13.14 -20.44
N SER A 120 10.88 14.05 -21.13
CA SER A 120 11.19 14.50 -22.50
C SER A 120 12.56 15.18 -22.65
N ARG A 121 13.21 15.54 -21.53
CA ARG A 121 14.49 16.27 -21.48
C ARG A 121 15.51 15.67 -20.49
N HIS A 122 15.19 14.57 -19.84
CA HIS A 122 16.03 14.00 -18.77
C HIS A 122 16.69 12.69 -19.20
N ILE A 123 17.88 12.81 -19.81
CA ILE A 123 18.89 11.74 -19.85
C ILE A 123 20.25 12.36 -19.53
N LYS A 124 20.87 11.93 -18.42
CA LYS A 124 22.32 11.92 -18.22
C LYS A 124 22.70 10.60 -17.57
#